data_AF-A0A7C1K9B2-F1
#
_entry.id   AF-A0A7C1K9B2-F1
#
_cell.length_a   1.000
_cell.length_b   1.000
_cell.length_c   1.000
_cell.angle_alpha   90.00
_cell.angle_beta   90.00
_cell.angle_gamma   90.00
#
_symmetry.space_group_name_H-M   'P 1'
#
loop_
_entity.id
_entity.type
_entity.pdbx_description
1 polymer ?
#
loop_
_entity_poly.entity_id
_entity_poly.type
_entity_poly.pdbx_seq_one_letter_code
_entity_poly.pdbx_strand_id
1 'polypeptide(L)'
;MSGRQQLERILEIDRQIRAGKYPNVTFAASPVVTVKEELLLHLDRAIRERLRVRMEYYTASRDVQQTRVVEPYHLYNLRGDWYLIAFDHLRHAMRTFHAGRVGWREILPEKFRRDLNFSVERWMAQRSGWPMEIGRGWGT
;
A
#
# COMPACT_ATOMS: atom_id res chain seq x y z
N MET A 1 -29.12 -21.56 2.81
CA MET A 1 -27.83 -21.46 3.55
C MET A 1 -27.44 -19.99 3.62
N SER A 2 -27.02 -19.49 4.79
CA SER A 2 -26.69 -18.08 4.97
C SER A 2 -25.33 -17.75 4.35
N GLY A 3 -25.19 -16.57 3.71
CA GLY A 3 -23.91 -16.13 3.12
C GLY A 3 -22.74 -16.09 4.12
N ARG A 4 -23.04 -15.94 5.42
CA ARG A 4 -22.03 -16.05 6.50
C ARG A 4 -21.47 -17.45 6.64
N GLN A 5 -22.32 -18.49 6.60
CA GLN A 5 -21.88 -19.90 6.72
C GLN A 5 -21.05 -20.34 5.51
N GLN A 6 -21.35 -19.79 4.32
CA GLN A 6 -20.59 -20.07 3.12
C GLN A 6 -19.20 -19.42 3.17
N LEU A 7 -19.11 -18.18 3.66
CA LEU A 7 -17.84 -17.48 3.82
C LEU A 7 -16.94 -18.18 4.86
N GLU A 8 -17.49 -18.57 6.00
CA GLU A 8 -16.76 -19.30 7.04
C GLU A 8 -16.16 -20.61 6.52
N ARG A 9 -16.90 -21.35 5.69
CA ARG A 9 -16.39 -22.57 5.05
C ARG A 9 -15.25 -22.31 4.07
N ILE A 10 -15.34 -21.24 3.27
CA ILE A 10 -14.29 -20.87 2.32
C ILE A 10 -13.01 -20.48 3.06
N LEU A 11 -13.13 -19.70 4.15
CA LEU A 11 -11.99 -19.29 4.97
C LEU A 11 -11.32 -20.46 5.68
N GLU A 12 -12.11 -21.44 6.15
CA GLU A 12 -11.57 -22.67 6.75
C GLU A 12 -10.72 -23.47 5.75
N ILE A 13 -11.21 -23.61 4.51
CA ILE A 13 -10.49 -24.31 3.44
C ILE A 13 -9.19 -23.57 3.09
N ASP A 14 -9.23 -22.24 2.94
CA ASP A 14 -8.03 -21.43 2.70
C ASP A 14 -6.98 -21.62 3.80
N ARG A 15 -7.40 -21.62 5.08
CA ARG A 15 -6.51 -21.85 6.22
C ARG A 15 -5.84 -23.22 6.17
N GLN A 16 -6.59 -24.27 5.84
CA GLN A 16 -6.05 -25.63 5.75
C GLN A 16 -5.13 -25.82 4.55
N ILE A 17 -5.42 -25.17 3.42
CA ILE A 17 -4.54 -25.12 2.24
C ILE A 17 -3.21 -24.45 2.60
N ARG A 18 -3.24 -23.28 3.26
CA ARG A 18 -2.02 -22.59 3.72
C ARG A 18 -1.21 -23.39 4.73
N ALA A 19 -1.86 -24.23 5.52
CA ALA A 19 -1.22 -25.15 6.46
C ALA A 19 -0.64 -26.42 5.80
N GLY A 20 -0.70 -26.53 4.46
CA GLY A 20 -0.13 -27.66 3.71
C GLY A 20 -0.94 -28.96 3.81
N LYS A 21 -2.17 -28.92 4.33
CA LYS A 21 -3.03 -30.13 4.47
C LYS A 21 -3.59 -30.64 3.13
N TYR A 22 -3.43 -29.87 2.05
CA TYR A 22 -3.89 -30.22 0.71
C TYR A 22 -2.70 -30.32 -0.26
N PRO A 23 -2.06 -31.49 -0.38
CA PRO A 23 -0.82 -31.65 -1.15
C PRO A 23 -1.00 -31.46 -2.67
N ASN A 24 -2.24 -31.47 -3.14
CA ASN A 24 -2.64 -31.22 -4.52
C ASN A 24 -3.03 -29.75 -4.79
N VAL A 25 -2.90 -28.87 -3.80
CA VAL A 25 -3.16 -27.43 -3.94
C VAL A 25 -1.86 -26.68 -3.71
N THR A 26 -1.27 -26.19 -4.80
CA THR A 26 -0.13 -25.27 -4.71
C THR A 26 -0.66 -23.86 -4.55
N PHE A 27 -0.72 -23.37 -3.31
CA PHE A 27 -0.93 -21.96 -3.07
C PHE A 27 0.43 -21.26 -3.18
N ALA A 28 0.69 -20.64 -4.33
CA ALA A 28 1.62 -19.52 -4.32
C ALA A 28 0.92 -18.45 -3.51
N ALA A 29 1.20 -18.38 -2.21
CA ALA A 29 0.91 -17.18 -1.47
C ALA A 29 1.62 -16.07 -2.26
N SER A 30 0.88 -15.32 -3.08
CA SER A 30 1.20 -13.91 -3.20
C SER A 30 1.40 -13.50 -1.76
N PRO A 31 2.59 -13.04 -1.37
CA PRO A 31 2.78 -12.63 0.00
C PRO A 31 1.76 -11.52 0.18
N VAL A 32 0.60 -11.87 0.76
CA VAL A 32 -0.37 -10.90 1.24
C VAL A 32 0.41 -10.34 2.40
N VAL A 33 1.21 -9.33 2.11
CA VAL A 33 1.98 -8.69 3.14
C VAL A 33 0.92 -8.01 3.97
N THR A 34 0.57 -8.62 5.09
CA THR A 34 -0.43 -8.11 5.99
C THR A 34 0.02 -6.72 6.43
N VAL A 35 -0.58 -5.70 5.84
CA VAL A 35 -0.33 -4.32 6.21
C VAL A 35 -1.04 -4.08 7.53
N LYS A 36 -0.30 -3.64 8.54
CA LYS A 36 -0.88 -3.28 9.84
C LYS A 36 -1.89 -2.13 9.64
N GLU A 37 -3.09 -2.26 10.19
CA GLU A 37 -4.12 -1.22 10.13
C GLU A 37 -3.61 0.13 10.64
N GLU A 38 -2.86 0.11 11.75
CA GLU A 38 -2.21 1.29 12.34
C GLU A 38 -1.33 2.06 11.34
N LEU A 39 -0.61 1.36 10.46
CA LEU A 39 0.22 2.00 9.45
C LEU A 39 -0.66 2.78 8.45
N LEU A 40 -1.79 2.20 8.03
CA LEU A 40 -2.72 2.87 7.11
C LEU A 40 -3.33 4.11 7.76
N LEU A 41 -3.70 4.02 9.04
CA LEU A 41 -4.22 5.17 9.80
C LEU A 41 -3.18 6.28 9.96
N HIS A 42 -1.92 5.94 10.26
CA HIS A 42 -0.84 6.92 10.33
C HIS A 42 -0.59 7.61 8.99
N LEU A 43 -0.58 6.85 7.90
CA LEU A 43 -0.37 7.39 6.56
C LEU A 43 -1.55 8.26 6.11
N ASP A 44 -2.80 7.85 6.34
CA ASP A 44 -3.99 8.67 6.09
C ASP A 44 -3.91 10.02 6.82
N ARG A 45 -3.60 9.97 8.13
CA ARG A 45 -3.43 11.17 8.93
C ARG A 45 -2.35 12.10 8.34
N ALA A 46 -1.19 11.56 8.02
CA ALA A 46 -0.08 12.34 7.45
C ALA A 46 -0.45 12.97 6.10
N ILE A 47 -1.22 12.26 5.26
CA ILE A 47 -1.74 12.77 3.97
C ILE A 47 -2.70 13.94 4.19
N ARG A 48 -3.66 13.80 5.12
CA ARG A 48 -4.66 14.84 5.42
C ARG A 48 -4.04 16.09 6.03
N GLU A 49 -3.11 15.90 6.97
CA GLU A 49 -2.43 16.99 7.68
C GLU A 49 -1.24 17.57 6.92
N ARG A 50 -0.87 16.96 5.77
CA ARG A 50 0.29 17.30 4.94
C ARG A 50 1.60 17.29 5.72
N LEU A 51 1.79 16.24 6.52
CA LEU A 51 2.97 16.03 7.34
C LEU A 51 3.92 15.03 6.67
N ARG A 52 5.22 15.28 6.80
CA ARG A 52 6.25 14.33 6.40
C ARG A 52 6.20 13.11 7.29
N VAL A 53 6.64 11.97 6.77
CA VAL A 53 6.77 10.74 7.55
C VAL A 53 8.17 10.17 7.42
N ARG A 54 8.67 9.61 8.51
CA ARG A 54 9.88 8.82 8.52
C ARG A 54 9.49 7.34 8.57
N MET A 55 10.10 6.56 7.70
CA MET A 55 9.85 5.12 7.61
C MET A 55 11.12 4.38 7.18
N GLU A 56 11.21 3.10 7.51
CA GLU A 56 12.14 2.18 6.88
C GLU A 56 11.48 1.53 5.67
N TYR A 57 12.25 1.36 4.60
CA TYR A 57 11.77 0.72 3.41
C TYR A 57 12.71 -0.38 2.95
N TYR A 58 12.19 -1.61 2.92
CA TYR A 58 12.92 -2.76 2.40
C TYR A 58 12.87 -2.78 0.86
N THR A 59 14.05 -2.77 0.24
CA THR A 59 14.20 -2.86 -1.22
C THR A 59 14.69 -4.24 -1.60
N ALA A 60 13.76 -5.13 -1.96
CA ALA A 60 14.06 -6.53 -2.29
C ALA A 60 15.14 -6.69 -3.38
N SER A 61 15.16 -5.82 -4.40
CA SER A 61 16.14 -5.91 -5.49
C SER A 61 17.59 -5.62 -5.06
N ARG A 62 17.80 -5.06 -3.87
CA ARG A 62 19.12 -4.72 -3.34
C ARG A 62 19.39 -5.36 -1.99
N ASP A 63 18.41 -6.06 -1.43
CA ASP A 63 18.42 -6.62 -0.09
C ASP A 63 18.88 -5.63 1.01
N VAL A 64 18.40 -4.39 0.93
CA VAL A 64 18.77 -3.33 1.88
C VAL A 64 17.50 -2.72 2.48
N GLN A 65 17.52 -2.53 3.80
CA GLN A 65 16.63 -1.63 4.51
C GLN A 65 17.26 -0.25 4.60
N GLN A 66 16.50 0.78 4.23
CA GLN A 66 16.96 2.15 4.34
C GLN A 66 15.86 3.04 4.90
N THR A 67 16.25 3.99 5.75
CA THR A 67 15.36 5.05 6.20
C THR A 67 15.00 5.97 5.05
N ARG A 68 13.75 6.40 5.03
CA ARG A 68 13.14 7.32 4.08
C ARG A 68 12.41 8.39 4.84
N VAL A 69 12.60 9.64 4.42
CA VAL A 69 11.70 10.74 4.76
C VAL A 69 10.90 11.02 3.51
N VAL A 70 9.57 10.94 3.60
CA VAL A 70 8.70 11.12 2.44
C VAL A 70 7.56 12.08 2.74
N GLU A 71 7.09 12.73 1.68
CA GLU A 71 5.87 13.53 1.69
C GLU A 71 4.75 12.67 1.11
N PRO A 72 3.82 12.15 1.93
CA PRO A 72 2.79 11.21 1.46
C PRO A 72 1.66 11.94 0.73
N TYR A 73 1.38 11.55 -0.52
CA TYR A 73 0.39 12.20 -1.38
C TYR A 73 -0.92 11.42 -1.45
N HIS A 74 -0.86 10.10 -1.58
CA HIS A 74 -2.04 9.28 -1.83
C HIS A 74 -1.82 7.82 -1.43
N LEU A 75 -2.83 7.22 -0.81
CA LEU A 75 -2.91 5.79 -0.55
C LEU A 75 -3.89 5.14 -1.51
N TYR A 76 -3.54 4.00 -2.09
CA TYR A 76 -4.45 3.22 -2.91
C TYR A 76 -4.27 1.73 -2.66
N ASN A 77 -5.35 0.97 -2.82
CA ASN A 77 -5.33 -0.48 -2.85
C ASN A 77 -5.41 -0.98 -4.31
N LEU A 78 -4.50 -1.87 -4.69
CA LEU A 78 -4.52 -2.52 -5.99
C LEU A 78 -4.41 -4.02 -5.78
N ARG A 79 -5.50 -4.74 -6.11
CA ARG A 79 -5.60 -6.21 -6.03
C ARG A 79 -5.26 -6.77 -4.63
N GLY A 80 -5.65 -6.05 -3.57
CA GLY A 80 -5.43 -6.46 -2.18
C GLY A 80 -4.19 -5.84 -1.53
N ASP A 81 -3.23 -5.36 -2.32
CA ASP A 81 -2.03 -4.72 -1.80
C ASP A 81 -2.19 -3.20 -1.66
N TRP A 82 -1.68 -2.66 -0.56
CA TRP A 82 -1.66 -1.22 -0.31
C TRP A 82 -0.38 -0.56 -0.79
N TYR A 83 -0.54 0.61 -1.40
CA TYR A 83 0.54 1.40 -1.95
C TYR A 83 0.42 2.87 -1.54
N LEU A 84 1.57 3.48 -1.26
CA LEU A 84 1.71 4.90 -0.97
C LEU A 84 2.42 5.58 -2.13
N ILE A 85 1.81 6.61 -2.70
CA ILE A 85 2.46 7.57 -3.59
C ILE A 85 3.03 8.69 -2.72
N ALA A 86 4.32 8.96 -2.84
CA ALA A 86 4.99 9.97 -2.03
C ALA A 86 6.22 10.56 -2.73
N PHE A 87 6.56 11.81 -2.39
CA PHE A 87 7.85 12.39 -2.76
C PHE A 87 8.93 11.85 -1.84
N ASP A 88 9.95 11.20 -2.41
CA ASP A 88 11.07 10.61 -1.68
C ASP A 88 12.23 11.60 -1.59
N HIS A 89 12.52 12.12 -0.40
CA HIS A 89 13.61 13.08 -0.19
C HIS A 89 14.99 12.46 -0.46
N LEU A 90 15.16 11.15 -0.35
CA LEU A 90 16.43 10.52 -0.69
C LEU A 90 16.67 10.47 -2.21
N ARG A 91 15.59 10.36 -2.98
CA ARG A 91 15.67 10.22 -4.45
C ARG A 91 15.30 11.51 -5.20
N HIS A 92 14.83 12.53 -4.48
CA HIS A 92 14.34 13.78 -5.03
C HIS A 92 13.31 13.58 -6.14
N ALA A 93 12.41 12.61 -5.96
CA ALA A 93 11.42 12.24 -6.97
C ALA A 93 10.16 11.65 -6.36
N MET A 94 9.04 11.75 -7.08
CA MET A 94 7.82 11.00 -6.78
C MET A 94 8.07 9.51 -6.98
N ARG A 95 7.61 8.69 -6.04
CA ARG A 95 7.73 7.23 -6.08
C ARG A 95 6.49 6.58 -5.49
N THR A 96 6.36 5.29 -5.75
CA THR A 96 5.36 4.45 -5.11
C THR A 96 6.02 3.41 -4.21
N PHE A 97 5.54 3.33 -2.98
CA PHE A 97 6.00 2.42 -1.95
C PHE A 97 4.92 1.38 -1.66
N HIS A 98 5.25 0.10 -1.77
CA HIS A 98 4.40 -0.98 -1.28
C HIS A 98 4.33 -0.93 0.24
N ALA A 99 3.15 -0.68 0.82
CA ALA A 99 2.97 -0.47 2.26
C ALA A 99 3.38 -1.70 3.08
N GLY A 100 3.22 -2.91 2.55
CA GLY A 100 3.73 -4.11 3.18
C GLY A 100 5.25 -4.13 3.43
N ARG A 101 6.03 -3.33 2.68
CA ARG A 101 7.50 -3.25 2.84
C ARG A 101 7.94 -2.09 3.75
N VAL A 102 6.98 -1.41 4.37
CA VAL A 102 7.21 -0.24 5.20
C VAL A 102 7.35 -0.67 6.66
N GLY A 103 8.53 -0.43 7.22
CA GLY A 103 8.73 -0.38 8.66
C GLY A 103 8.38 1.00 9.17
N TRP A 104 7.20 1.17 9.76
CA TRP A 104 6.76 2.47 10.29
C TRP A 104 7.72 2.99 11.36
N ARG A 105 8.00 4.31 11.35
CA ARG A 105 8.75 4.98 12.41
C ARG A 105 7.91 6.09 13.05
N GLU A 106 7.60 7.17 12.33
CA GLU A 106 6.89 8.32 12.91
C GLU A 106 6.33 9.30 11.86
N ILE A 107 5.32 10.08 12.28
CA ILE A 107 4.92 11.32 11.61
C ILE A 107 5.83 12.43 12.13
N LEU A 108 6.39 13.22 11.22
CA LEU A 108 7.25 14.33 11.54
C LEU A 108 6.46 15.65 11.62
N PRO A 109 6.91 16.65 12.40
CA PRO A 109 6.21 17.93 12.53
C PRO A 109 6.29 18.79 11.26
N GLU A 110 7.22 18.52 10.35
CA GLU A 110 7.41 19.28 9.11
C GLU A 110 6.23 19.06 8.16
N LYS A 111 5.54 20.17 7.86
CA LYS A 111 4.53 20.22 6.81
C LYS A 111 5.18 20.35 5.43
N PHE A 112 4.52 19.79 4.43
CA PHE A 112 4.88 20.00 3.03
C PHE A 112 3.74 20.66 2.25
N ARG A 113 4.12 21.33 1.15
CA ARG A 113 3.16 21.84 0.17
C ARG A 113 3.04 20.81 -0.94
N ARG A 114 1.80 20.47 -1.32
CA ARG A 114 1.57 19.63 -2.49
C ARG A 114 1.98 20.40 -3.74
N ASP A 115 2.71 19.73 -4.63
CA ASP A 115 2.94 20.23 -5.97
C ASP A 115 1.60 20.29 -6.71
N LEU A 116 1.21 21.50 -7.15
CA LEU A 116 -0.05 21.74 -7.87
C LEU A 116 -0.04 21.13 -9.27
N ASN A 117 1.14 20.86 -9.83
CA ASN A 117 1.28 20.22 -11.13
C ASN A 117 1.23 18.68 -11.04
N PHE A 118 1.30 18.14 -9.82
CA PHE A 118 1.20 16.71 -9.60
C PHE A 118 -0.26 16.25 -9.60
N SER A 119 -0.61 15.34 -10.51
CA SER A 119 -1.90 14.66 -10.54
C SER A 119 -1.71 13.17 -10.25
N VAL A 120 -2.43 12.68 -9.24
CA VAL A 120 -2.46 11.25 -8.89
C VAL A 120 -3.02 10.45 -10.05
N GLU A 121 -4.05 10.95 -10.72
CA GLU A 121 -4.68 10.29 -11.86
C GLU A 121 -3.67 10.09 -13.00
N ARG A 122 -2.93 11.15 -13.36
CA ARG A 122 -1.87 11.07 -14.39
C ARG A 122 -0.72 10.17 -13.96
N TRP A 123 -0.32 10.20 -12.68
CA TRP A 123 0.70 9.31 -12.14
C TRP A 123 0.31 7.84 -12.30
N MET A 124 -0.95 7.53 -11.99
CA MET A 124 -1.48 6.16 -12.00
C MET A 124 -1.73 5.66 -13.43
N ALA A 125 -2.17 6.53 -14.34
CA ALA A 125 -2.38 6.19 -15.75
C ALA A 125 -1.08 5.78 -16.47
N GLN A 126 0.09 6.28 -16.04
CA GLN A 126 1.39 5.92 -16.60
C GLN A 126 1.85 4.51 -16.21
N ARG A 127 1.24 3.87 -15.20
CA ARG A 127 1.54 2.49 -14.80
C ARG A 127 0.62 1.52 -15.53
N SER A 128 1.21 0.63 -16.33
CA SER A 128 0.49 -0.46 -17.00
C SER A 128 -0.26 -1.33 -15.97
N GLY A 129 -1.56 -1.58 -16.22
CA GLY A 129 -2.39 -2.45 -15.39
C GLY A 129 -3.48 -1.77 -14.53
N TRP A 130 -3.62 -0.44 -14.62
CA TRP A 130 -4.72 0.30 -13.96
C TRP A 130 -6.01 0.22 -14.79
N PRO A 131 -7.15 -0.23 -14.22
CA PRO A 131 -8.43 -0.17 -14.93
C PRO A 131 -8.85 1.30 -15.11
N MET A 132 -9.14 1.74 -16.34
CA MET A 132 -9.61 3.11 -16.60
C MET A 132 -10.97 3.42 -15.94
N GLU A 133 -11.70 2.42 -15.46
CA GLU A 133 -13.09 2.55 -15.01
C GLU A 133 -13.23 3.09 -13.57
N ILE A 134 -12.20 3.01 -12.73
CA ILE A 134 -12.25 3.48 -11.33
C ILE A 134 -12.01 4.99 -11.16
N GLY A 135 -11.84 5.73 -12.25
CA GLY A 135 -11.60 7.18 -12.25
C GLY A 135 -12.85 8.07 -12.16
N ARG A 136 -14.07 7.52 -12.21
CA ARG A 136 -15.33 8.29 -12.25
C ARG A 136 -16.04 8.46 -10.89
N GLY A 137 -15.29 8.59 -9.80
CA GLY A 137 -15.88 8.68 -8.44
C GLY A 137 -15.36 9.80 -7.55
N TRP A 138 -14.32 10.53 -7.94
CA TRP A 138 -13.66 11.52 -7.07
C TRP A 138 -13.85 12.92 -7.62
N GLY A 139 -15.08 13.42 -7.51
CA GLY A 139 -15.45 14.73 -8.02
C GLY A 139 -16.82 15.18 -7.56
N THR A 140 -16.99 15.31 -6.24
CA THR A 140 -17.87 16.27 -5.55
C THR A 140 -17.43 16.38 -4.11
#